data_AF-A0A9E0I0H4-F1
#
_entry.id   AF-A0A9E0I0H4-F1
#
_cell.length_a   1.000
_cell.length_b   1.000
_cell.length_c   1.000
_cell.angle_alpha   90.00
_cell.angle_beta   90.00
_cell.angle_gamma   90.00
#
_symmetry.space_group_name_H-M   'P 1'
#
loop_
_entity.id
_entity.type
_entity.pdbx_description
1 polymer ?
#
loop_
_entity_poly.entity_id
_entity_poly.type
_entity_poly.pdbx_seq_one_letter_code
_entity_poly.pdbx_strand_id
1 'polypeptide(L)'
;MSELQEDVTAKSVPECGLYIVMPDAKTPEEADRLAFQLRQALLAANKFSTYYMNRHVVEYRPFEGEDNKIATALLYKNVAQHGGFIFLIYDDVLLAREVEADGVLCSSIKHASEARALLSEDKIVGLHCSTQTAAQSAL
;
A
#
# COMPACT_ATOMS: atom_id res chain seq x y z
N MET A 1 -40.45 4.64 -29.61
CA MET A 1 -39.21 5.42 -29.78
C MET A 1 -38.53 5.51 -28.44
N SER A 2 -37.24 5.11 -28.42
CA SER A 2 -36.25 5.30 -27.35
C SER A 2 -36.46 4.51 -26.07
N GLU A 3 -36.12 3.23 -26.12
CA GLU A 3 -35.55 2.51 -24.97
C GLU A 3 -34.33 3.31 -24.48
N LEU A 4 -34.33 3.71 -23.21
CA LEU A 4 -33.13 4.23 -22.53
C LEU A 4 -32.18 3.05 -22.36
N GLN A 5 -31.32 2.89 -23.36
CA GLN A 5 -30.18 2.00 -23.33
C GLN A 5 -29.24 2.52 -22.23
N GLU A 6 -29.35 1.97 -21.02
CA GLU A 6 -28.33 2.15 -19.99
C GLU A 6 -27.01 1.65 -20.56
N ASP A 7 -26.05 2.55 -20.69
CA ASP A 7 -24.73 2.26 -21.18
C ASP A 7 -23.99 1.43 -20.11
N VAL A 8 -24.05 0.10 -20.23
CA VAL A 8 -23.42 -0.89 -19.33
C VAL A 8 -21.87 -0.83 -19.39
N THR A 9 -21.27 0.17 -20.05
CA THR A 9 -19.84 0.21 -20.32
C THR A 9 -19.00 1.08 -19.37
N ALA A 10 -19.60 1.86 -18.47
CA ALA A 10 -18.86 2.55 -17.42
C ALA A 10 -18.81 1.72 -16.13
N LYS A 11 -18.19 0.52 -16.17
CA LYS A 11 -17.84 -0.20 -14.93
C LYS A 11 -17.00 0.73 -14.07
N SER A 12 -17.59 1.15 -12.96
CA SER A 12 -17.05 2.03 -11.93
C SER A 12 -15.67 1.58 -11.50
N VAL A 13 -14.62 2.14 -12.11
CA VAL A 13 -13.29 2.07 -11.50
C VAL A 13 -13.43 2.78 -10.16
N PRO A 14 -13.19 2.11 -9.03
CA PRO A 14 -13.27 2.78 -7.74
C PRO A 14 -12.34 3.98 -7.78
N GLU A 15 -12.80 5.13 -7.31
CA GLU A 15 -11.94 6.28 -7.08
C GLU A 15 -10.69 5.82 -6.33
N CYS A 16 -9.54 5.84 -7.00
CA CYS A 16 -8.28 5.38 -6.46
C CYS A 16 -7.49 6.59 -5.95
N GLY A 17 -6.99 6.47 -4.73
CA GLY A 17 -6.05 7.43 -4.20
C GLY A 17 -4.68 7.28 -4.86
N LEU A 18 -3.82 8.29 -4.68
CA LEU A 18 -2.38 8.15 -4.85
C LEU A 18 -1.84 6.91 -4.14
N TYR A 19 -1.02 6.16 -4.86
CA TYR A 19 -0.26 5.03 -4.36
C TYR A 19 1.22 5.39 -4.43
N ILE A 20 1.89 5.46 -3.28
CA ILE A 20 3.29 5.90 -3.15
C ILE A 20 4.14 4.70 -2.78
N VAL A 21 5.12 4.37 -3.62
CA VAL A 21 6.15 3.37 -3.29
C VAL A 21 7.36 4.12 -2.74
N MET A 22 7.79 3.77 -1.53
CA MET A 22 8.95 4.39 -0.90
C MET A 22 10.23 3.94 -1.61
N PRO A 23 11.14 4.88 -1.96
CA PRO A 23 12.45 4.54 -2.47
C PRO A 23 13.31 3.83 -1.41
N ASP A 24 14.28 3.04 -1.87
CA ASP A 24 15.27 2.42 -0.99
C ASP A 24 16.09 3.49 -0.25
N ALA A 25 16.11 3.40 1.07
CA ALA A 25 16.99 4.19 1.93
C ALA A 25 18.20 3.34 2.33
N LYS A 26 19.40 3.72 1.88
CA LYS A 26 20.62 2.95 2.18
C LYS A 26 21.27 3.38 3.49
N THR A 27 20.94 4.58 3.98
CA THR A 27 21.41 5.09 5.27
C THR A 27 20.25 5.59 6.13
N PRO A 28 20.41 5.66 7.47
CA PRO A 28 19.41 6.26 8.36
C PRO A 28 19.07 7.71 7.99
N GLU A 29 20.05 8.52 7.58
CA GLU A 29 19.84 9.91 7.18
C GLU A 29 19.01 10.01 5.89
N GLU A 30 19.17 9.06 4.97
CA GLU A 30 18.32 8.96 3.79
C GLU A 30 16.89 8.61 4.15
N ALA A 31 16.68 7.69 5.10
CA ALA A 31 15.36 7.32 5.58
C ALA A 31 14.65 8.52 6.23
N ASP A 32 15.34 9.30 7.05
CA ASP A 32 14.81 10.52 7.66
C ASP A 32 14.43 11.58 6.60
N ARG A 33 15.30 11.77 5.59
CA ARG A 33 15.02 12.68 4.48
C ARG A 33 13.78 12.24 3.69
N LEU A 34 13.68 10.95 3.38
CA LEU A 34 12.53 10.38 2.66
C LEU A 34 11.25 10.46 3.50
N ALA A 35 11.32 10.25 4.81
CA ALA A 35 10.19 10.42 5.72
C ALA A 35 9.71 11.88 5.76
N PHE A 36 10.63 12.85 5.77
CA PHE A 36 10.30 14.25 5.66
C PHE A 36 9.59 14.58 4.34
N GLN A 37 10.12 14.07 3.21
CA GLN A 37 9.52 14.26 1.89
C GLN A 37 8.13 13.61 1.79
N LEU A 38 7.98 12.39 2.33
CA LEU A 38 6.70 11.70 2.42
C LEU A 38 5.69 12.56 3.15
N ARG A 39 6.05 13.12 4.31
CA ARG A 39 5.17 14.01 5.08
C ARG A 39 4.68 15.20 4.26
N GLN A 40 5.55 15.83 3.48
CA GLN A 40 5.15 16.94 2.59
C GLN A 40 4.21 16.46 1.49
N ALA A 41 4.48 15.29 0.90
CA ALA A 41 3.61 14.69 -0.12
C ALA A 41 2.22 14.37 0.44
N LEU A 42 2.12 13.81 1.65
CA LEU A 42 0.82 13.49 2.28
C LEU A 42 0.01 14.75 2.58
N LEU A 43 0.66 15.80 3.09
CA LEU A 43 0.02 17.10 3.34
C LEU A 43 -0.51 17.72 2.05
N ALA A 44 0.27 17.68 0.96
CA ALA A 44 -0.17 18.17 -0.33
C ALA A 44 -1.35 17.35 -0.86
N ALA A 45 -1.26 16.02 -0.82
CA ALA A 45 -2.32 15.12 -1.26
C ALA A 45 -3.64 15.39 -0.51
N ASN A 46 -3.61 15.48 0.81
CA ASN A 46 -4.79 15.75 1.63
C ASN A 46 -5.40 17.13 1.38
N LYS A 47 -4.58 18.14 1.05
CA LYS A 47 -5.08 19.48 0.72
C LYS A 47 -5.94 19.51 -0.54
N PHE A 48 -5.65 18.64 -1.51
CA PHE A 48 -6.37 18.56 -2.78
C PHE A 48 -7.33 17.38 -2.86
N SER A 49 -7.34 16.52 -1.84
CA SER A 49 -8.19 15.34 -1.81
C SER A 49 -9.64 15.76 -1.59
N THR A 50 -10.51 15.34 -2.50
CA THR A 50 -11.97 15.49 -2.41
C THR A 50 -12.66 14.20 -1.95
N TYR A 51 -11.87 13.18 -1.58
CA TYR A 51 -12.40 11.86 -1.23
C TYR A 51 -13.08 11.89 0.14
N TYR A 52 -14.31 11.35 0.20
CA TYR A 52 -15.03 11.15 1.48
C TYR A 52 -14.34 10.14 2.39
N MET A 53 -13.63 9.16 1.82
CA MET A 53 -12.77 8.22 2.54
C MET A 53 -11.37 8.28 1.94
N ASN A 54 -10.34 8.41 2.78
CA ASN A 54 -8.96 8.38 2.31
C ASN A 54 -8.63 6.99 1.75
N ARG A 55 -8.23 6.93 0.48
CA ARG A 55 -7.87 5.70 -0.26
C ARG A 55 -6.42 5.72 -0.73
N HIS A 56 -5.62 6.58 -0.12
CA HIS A 56 -4.22 6.69 -0.47
C HIS A 56 -3.38 5.64 0.26
N VAL A 57 -2.33 5.17 -0.41
CA VAL A 57 -1.46 4.09 0.08
C VAL A 57 -0.01 4.55 0.07
N VAL A 58 0.72 4.16 1.11
CA VAL A 58 2.17 4.17 1.18
C VAL A 58 2.64 2.72 1.28
N GLU A 59 3.49 2.30 0.35
CA GLU A 59 4.10 0.99 0.33
C GLU A 59 5.59 1.10 0.64
N TYR A 60 6.06 0.35 1.62
CA TYR A 60 7.48 0.18 1.92
C TYR A 60 7.96 -1.19 1.44
N ARG A 61 9.08 -1.20 0.69
CA ARG A 61 9.70 -2.39 0.12
C ARG A 61 11.05 -2.62 0.80
N PRO A 62 11.13 -3.48 1.84
CA PRO A 62 12.43 -3.83 2.40
C PRO A 62 13.25 -4.56 1.34
N PHE A 63 14.55 -4.27 1.29
CA PHE A 63 15.48 -4.97 0.40
C PHE A 63 16.38 -5.93 1.17
N GLU A 64 16.95 -6.91 0.46
CA GLU A 64 17.85 -7.88 1.07
C GLU A 64 19.11 -7.20 1.63
N GLY A 65 19.43 -7.48 2.90
CA GLY A 65 20.57 -6.88 3.59
C GLY A 65 20.27 -5.51 4.24
N GLU A 66 19.01 -5.08 4.32
CA GLU A 66 18.65 -3.86 5.04
C GLU A 66 18.68 -4.08 6.57
N ASP A 67 19.72 -3.56 7.24
CA ASP A 67 19.93 -3.76 8.68
C ASP A 67 18.86 -3.10 9.57
N ASN A 68 18.24 -2.00 9.12
CA ASN A 68 17.34 -1.16 9.94
C ASN A 68 15.87 -1.22 9.50
N LYS A 69 15.45 -2.26 8.78
CA LYS A 69 14.12 -2.33 8.15
C LYS A 69 12.94 -2.10 9.11
N ILE A 70 13.05 -2.56 10.37
CA ILE A 70 12.00 -2.35 11.39
C ILE A 70 11.87 -0.88 11.76
N ALA A 71 13.00 -0.20 12.01
CA ALA A 71 13.00 1.22 12.34
C ALA A 71 12.49 2.07 11.16
N THR A 72 12.94 1.76 9.94
CA THR A 72 12.47 2.40 8.70
C THR A 72 10.97 2.20 8.50
N ALA A 73 10.47 0.97 8.66
CA ALA A 73 9.05 0.66 8.54
C ALA A 73 8.21 1.42 9.57
N LEU A 74 8.63 1.46 10.84
CA LEU A 74 7.94 2.21 11.89
C LEU A 74 7.92 3.71 11.61
N LEU A 75 9.03 4.27 11.11
CA LEU A 75 9.11 5.68 10.72
C LEU A 75 8.09 6.01 9.63
N TYR A 76 8.09 5.25 8.53
CA TYR A 76 7.15 5.47 7.42
C TYR A 76 5.70 5.18 7.81
N LYS A 77 5.44 4.13 8.60
CA LYS A 77 4.11 3.83 9.15
C LYS A 77 3.57 5.02 9.93
N ASN A 78 4.37 5.56 10.85
CA ASN A 78 3.96 6.70 11.67
C ASN A 78 3.61 7.90 10.78
N VAL A 79 4.43 8.22 9.78
CA VAL A 79 4.13 9.32 8.85
C VAL A 79 2.83 9.05 8.06
N ALA A 80 2.65 7.84 7.54
CA ALA A 80 1.47 7.44 6.78
C ALA A 80 0.18 7.53 7.61
N GLN A 81 0.17 6.95 8.81
CA GLN A 81 -0.99 6.94 9.71
C GLN A 81 -1.39 8.34 10.16
N HIS A 82 -0.42 9.22 10.46
CA HIS A 82 -0.72 10.63 10.77
C HIS A 82 -1.32 11.38 9.58
N GLY A 83 -0.98 10.96 8.35
CA GLY A 83 -1.59 11.47 7.12
C GLY A 83 -2.95 10.84 6.79
N GLY A 84 -3.39 9.81 7.52
CA GLY A 84 -4.58 9.01 7.20
C GLY A 84 -4.41 8.11 5.98
N PHE A 85 -3.17 7.79 5.60
CA PHE A 85 -2.86 6.89 4.49
C PHE A 85 -2.74 5.45 5.00
N ILE A 86 -3.13 4.50 4.16
CA ILE A 86 -2.91 3.08 4.39
C ILE A 86 -1.41 2.79 4.24
N PHE A 87 -0.84 2.06 5.18
CA PHE A 87 0.56 1.63 5.15
C PHE A 87 0.69 0.12 4.88
N LEU A 88 1.34 -0.23 3.78
CA LEU A 88 1.58 -1.61 3.37
C LEU A 88 3.08 -1.95 3.36
N ILE A 89 3.40 -3.20 3.69
CA ILE A 89 4.73 -3.79 3.47
C ILE A 89 4.69 -4.66 2.22
N TYR A 90 5.73 -4.62 1.40
CA TYR A 90 5.86 -5.53 0.27
C TYR A 90 6.53 -6.84 0.68
N ASP A 91 5.85 -7.95 0.39
CA ASP A 91 6.34 -9.33 0.41
C ASP A 91 7.03 -9.83 1.71
N ASP A 92 6.95 -9.09 2.82
CA ASP A 92 7.45 -9.48 4.14
C ASP A 92 6.31 -9.44 5.17
N VAL A 93 5.54 -10.52 5.23
CA VAL A 93 4.40 -10.67 6.16
C VAL A 93 4.82 -10.58 7.62
N LEU A 94 6.02 -11.09 7.96
CA LEU A 94 6.50 -11.08 9.33
C LEU A 94 6.81 -9.65 9.77
N LEU A 95 7.45 -8.86 8.92
CA LEU A 95 7.65 -7.44 9.16
C LEU A 95 6.32 -6.69 9.26
N ALA A 96 5.37 -6.96 8.36
CA ALA A 96 4.04 -6.35 8.40
C ALA A 96 3.32 -6.60 9.73
N ARG A 97 3.43 -7.82 10.26
CA ARG A 97 2.89 -8.18 11.57
C ARG A 97 3.65 -7.49 12.70
N GLU A 98 4.98 -7.55 12.68
CA GLU A 98 5.85 -6.99 13.73
C GLU A 98 5.63 -5.48 13.92
N VAL A 99 5.50 -4.75 12.81
CA VAL A 99 5.27 -3.29 12.85
C VAL A 99 3.80 -2.92 12.85
N GLU A 100 2.88 -3.88 12.92
CA GLU A 100 1.43 -3.66 12.85
C GLU A 100 1.01 -2.78 11.66
N ALA A 101 1.51 -3.09 10.46
CA ALA A 101 1.08 -2.42 9.23
C ALA A 101 -0.42 -2.66 8.97
N ASP A 102 -1.02 -1.85 8.10
CA ASP A 102 -2.42 -2.03 7.69
C ASP A 102 -2.59 -3.26 6.79
N GLY A 103 -1.50 -3.71 6.17
CA GLY A 103 -1.47 -4.94 5.39
C GLY A 103 -0.15 -5.22 4.71
N VAL A 104 -0.20 -6.19 3.79
CA VAL A 104 0.93 -6.63 2.96
C VAL A 104 0.52 -6.69 1.49
N LEU A 105 1.41 -6.27 0.60
CA LEU A 105 1.31 -6.53 -0.84
C LEU A 105 2.20 -7.72 -1.18
N CYS A 106 1.60 -8.83 -1.58
CA CYS A 106 2.30 -10.09 -1.83
C CYS A 106 2.71 -10.21 -3.30
N SER A 107 3.87 -10.79 -3.58
CA SER A 107 4.37 -11.03 -4.94
C SER A 107 3.72 -12.26 -5.61
N SER A 108 3.06 -13.13 -4.84
CA SER A 108 2.48 -14.38 -5.33
C SER A 108 1.26 -14.82 -4.53
N ILE A 109 0.43 -15.69 -5.11
CA ILE A 109 -0.75 -16.30 -4.45
C ILE A 109 -0.32 -17.09 -3.20
N LYS A 110 0.85 -17.74 -3.25
CA LYS A 110 1.41 -18.47 -2.12
C LYS A 110 1.66 -17.54 -0.94
N HIS A 111 2.37 -16.43 -1.16
CA HIS A 111 2.61 -15.43 -0.11
C HIS A 111 1.31 -14.78 0.36
N ALA A 112 0.32 -14.57 -0.51
CA ALA A 112 -0.99 -14.05 -0.11
C ALA A 112 -1.75 -15.03 0.81
N SER A 113 -1.65 -16.33 0.52
CA SER A 113 -2.25 -17.40 1.35
C SER A 113 -1.58 -17.49 2.71
N GLU A 114 -0.24 -17.41 2.75
CA GLU A 114 0.55 -17.36 3.99
C GLU A 114 0.22 -16.10 4.81
N ALA A 115 0.08 -14.94 4.15
CA ALA A 115 -0.30 -13.70 4.78
C ALA A 115 -1.68 -13.79 5.45
N ARG A 116 -2.67 -14.37 4.77
CA ARG A 116 -4.02 -14.53 5.32
C ARG A 116 -4.07 -15.49 6.51
N ALA A 117 -3.15 -16.47 6.59
CA ALA A 117 -3.05 -17.36 7.73
C ALA A 117 -2.39 -16.72 8.96
N LEU A 118 -1.54 -15.70 8.76
CA LEU A 118 -0.74 -15.06 9.82
C LEU A 118 -1.31 -13.74 10.32
N LEU A 119 -2.02 -13.01 9.45
CA LEU A 119 -2.60 -11.71 9.75
C LEU A 119 -4.08 -11.85 10.12
N SER A 120 -4.56 -10.93 10.95
CA SER A 120 -5.98 -10.86 11.33
C SER A 120 -6.87 -10.46 10.14
N GLU A 121 -8.15 -10.78 10.23
CA GLU A 121 -9.12 -10.60 9.13
C GLU A 121 -9.26 -9.14 8.67
N ASP A 122 -9.03 -8.18 9.57
CA ASP A 122 -9.06 -6.74 9.31
C ASP A 122 -7.88 -6.25 8.45
N LYS A 123 -6.81 -7.04 8.32
CA LYS A 123 -5.62 -6.66 7.55
C LYS A 123 -5.82 -6.83 6.05
N ILE A 124 -5.27 -5.86 5.31
CA ILE A 124 -5.24 -5.87 3.85
C ILE A 124 -4.22 -6.92 3.39
N VAL A 125 -4.64 -7.79 2.47
CA VAL A 125 -3.73 -8.69 1.74
C VAL A 125 -3.92 -8.39 0.26
N GLY A 126 -2.96 -7.68 -0.32
CA GLY A 126 -2.92 -7.38 -1.74
C GLY A 126 -2.09 -8.40 -2.51
N LEU A 127 -2.34 -8.53 -3.80
CA LEU A 127 -1.53 -9.34 -4.71
C LEU A 127 -1.00 -8.48 -5.85
N HIS A 128 0.31 -8.44 -6.00
CA HIS A 128 0.97 -7.78 -7.12
C HIS A 128 0.86 -8.65 -8.37
N CYS A 129 -0.01 -8.25 -9.30
CA CYS A 129 -0.25 -8.94 -10.56
C CYS A 129 0.37 -8.16 -11.72
N SER A 130 1.51 -8.64 -12.24
CA SER A 130 2.18 -8.02 -13.40
C SER A 130 1.63 -8.49 -14.75
N THR A 131 0.72 -9.47 -14.76
CA THR A 131 0.10 -10.01 -15.97
C THR A 131 -1.41 -10.18 -15.78
N GLN A 132 -2.16 -10.14 -16.89
CA GLN A 132 -3.59 -10.40 -16.88
C GLN A 132 -3.90 -11.80 -16.33
N THR A 133 -3.09 -12.81 -16.69
CA THR A 133 -3.25 -14.18 -16.19
C THR A 133 -3.07 -14.25 -14.68
N ALA A 134 -2.07 -13.55 -14.13
CA ALA A 134 -1.89 -13.49 -12.67
C ALA A 134 -3.09 -12.82 -11.99
N ALA A 135 -3.64 -11.75 -12.57
CA ALA A 135 -4.83 -11.08 -12.06
C ALA A 135 -6.09 -11.96 -12.11
N GLN A 136 -6.27 -12.75 -13.17
CA GLN A 136 -7.39 -13.68 -13.29
C GLN A 136 -7.33 -14.83 -12.29
N SER A 137 -6.13 -15.35 -12.02
CA SER A 137 -5.92 -16.41 -11.03
C SER A 137 -6.13 -15.96 -9.58
N ALA A 138 -6.31 -14.66 -9.35
CA ALA A 138 -6.53 -14.06 -8.03
C ALA A 138 -8.00 -13.84 -7.66
N LEU A 139 -8.91 -14.04 -8.64
CA LEU A 139 -10.37 -13.96 -8.49
C LEU A 139 -10.97 -15.31 -8.12
#